data_AF-A0A452Z8C8-F1
#
_entry.id   AF-A0A452Z8C8-F1
#
_cell.length_a   1.000
_cell.length_b   1.000
_cell.length_c   1.000
_cell.angle_alpha   90.00
_cell.angle_beta   90.00
_cell.angle_gamma   90.00
#
_symmetry.space_group_name_H-M   'P 1'
#
loop_
_entity.id
_entity.type
_entity.pdbx_description
1 polymer ?
#
loop_
_entity_poly.entity_id
_entity_poly.type
_entity_poly.pdbx_seq_one_letter_code
_entity_poly.pdbx_strand_id
1 'polypeptide(L)' 'GIYPEWAILVKSIKEKNGVPLTRKQAHFTKAQEAARKDIERAFGVLQARFAIVRGPARFWDKKTLENIMKCCVILH' A
#
# COMPACT_ATOMS: atom_id res chain seq x y z
N GLY A 1 4.99 5.63 -4.67
CA GLY A 1 3.77 4.97 -5.15
C GLY A 1 2.68 5.99 -5.30
N ILE A 2 1.44 5.54 -5.48
CA ILE A 2 0.28 6.45 -5.51
C ILE A 2 -0.08 6.96 -4.11
N TYR A 3 0.46 6.32 -3.06
CA TYR A 3 0.23 6.73 -1.69
C TYR A 3 1.04 7.99 -1.31
N PRO A 4 0.42 8.93 -0.56
CA PRO A 4 1.12 10.05 0.06
C PRO A 4 2.17 9.56 1.06
N GLU A 5 3.01 10.49 1.51
CA GLU A 5 3.97 10.22 2.57
C GLU A 5 3.25 9.98 3.91
N TRP A 6 3.03 8.72 4.25
CA TRP A 6 2.48 8.30 5.55
C TRP A 6 3.56 7.72 6.44
N ALA A 7 3.50 8.01 7.74
CA ALA A 7 4.48 7.51 8.72
C ALA A 7 4.56 5.96 8.78
N ILE A 8 3.48 5.29 8.39
CA ILE A 8 3.38 3.83 8.36
C ILE A 8 3.96 3.20 7.09
N LEU A 9 4.16 3.97 6.02
CA LEU A 9 4.70 3.47 4.76
C LEU A 9 6.18 3.86 4.67
N VAL A 10 7.05 2.86 4.64
CA VAL A 10 8.47 3.09 4.38
C VAL A 10 8.60 3.70 2.97
N LYS A 11 9.47 4.70 2.81
CA LYS A 11 9.68 5.36 1.51
C LYS A 11 10.80 4.69 0.74
N SER A 12 10.72 4.73 -0.58
CA SER A 12 11.84 4.40 -1.44
C SER A 12 13.03 5.30 -1.10
N ILE A 13 14.21 4.71 -0.89
CA ILE A 13 15.43 5.46 -0.63
C ILE A 13 15.91 6.01 -1.97
N LYS A 14 16.15 7.32 -2.02
CA LYS A 14 16.66 8.01 -3.21
C LYS A 14 18.04 8.57 -2.92
N GLU A 15 18.83 8.73 -3.97
CA GLU A 15 20.08 9.48 -3.92
C GLU A 15 19.79 10.90 -3.40
N LYS A 16 20.65 11.38 -2.50
CA LYS A 16 20.56 12.73 -1.94
C LYS A 16 21.88 13.44 -2.16
N ASN A 17 21.82 14.68 -2.66
CA ASN A 17 22.98 15.56 -2.84
C ASN A 17 24.13 14.91 -3.65
N GLY A 18 23.80 14.10 -4.66
CA GLY A 18 24.79 13.41 -5.50
C GLY A 18 25.48 12.20 -4.85
N VAL A 19 25.05 11.77 -3.65
CA VAL A 19 25.56 10.55 -3.02
C VAL A 19 24.80 9.33 -3.58
N PRO A 20 25.48 8.41 -4.27
CA PRO A 20 24.86 7.22 -4.81
C PRO A 20 24.43 6.25 -3.71
N LEU A 21 23.36 5.49 -3.98
CA LEU A 21 22.88 4.48 -3.04
C LEU A 21 23.91 3.37 -2.86
N THR A 22 24.11 2.93 -1.63
CA THR A 22 24.85 1.69 -1.38
C THR A 22 24.10 0.51 -2.01
N ARG A 23 24.81 -0.56 -2.38
CA ARG A 23 24.18 -1.78 -2.94
C ARG A 23 23.07 -2.32 -2.04
N LYS A 24 23.24 -2.23 -0.70
CA LYS A 24 22.23 -2.65 0.28
C LYS A 24 20.97 -1.78 0.21
N GLN A 25 21.11 -0.46 0.13
CA GLN A 25 19.97 0.47 0.02
C GLN A 25 19.24 0.31 -1.31
N ALA A 26 19.98 0.12 -2.41
CA ALA A 26 19.39 -0.13 -3.72
C ALA A 26 18.58 -1.44 -3.73
N HIS A 27 19.13 -2.52 -3.17
CA HIS A 27 18.44 -3.80 -3.05
C HIS A 27 17.18 -3.70 -2.18
N PHE A 28 17.29 -3.06 -1.01
CA PHE A 28 16.17 -2.84 -0.10
C PHE A 28 15.04 -2.05 -0.79
N THR A 29 15.38 -0.94 -1.44
CA THR A 29 14.41 -0.09 -2.15
C THR A 29 13.69 -0.88 -3.25
N LYS A 30 14.43 -1.65 -4.05
CA LYS A 30 13.84 -2.47 -5.12
C LYS A 30 12.85 -3.50 -4.57
N ALA A 31 13.23 -4.23 -3.52
CA ALA A 31 12.36 -5.22 -2.89
C ALA A 31 11.08 -4.58 -2.32
N GLN A 32 11.23 -3.42 -1.70
CA GLN A 32 10.11 -2.70 -1.10
C GLN A 32 9.16 -2.11 -2.15
N GLU A 33 9.68 -1.60 -3.27
CA GLU A 33 8.86 -1.12 -4.38
C GLU A 33 8.08 -2.24 -5.05
N ALA A 34 8.69 -3.42 -5.21
CA ALA A 34 8.01 -4.60 -5.72
C ALA A 34 6.83 -5.00 -4.82
N ALA A 35 7.08 -5.15 -3.51
CA ALA A 35 6.02 -5.47 -2.54
C ALA A 35 4.89 -4.42 -2.53
N ARG A 36 5.24 -3.13 -2.59
CA ARG A 36 4.23 -2.05 -2.68
C ARG A 36 3.40 -2.14 -3.96
N LYS A 37 4.02 -2.47 -5.09
CA LYS A 37 3.31 -2.62 -6.38
C LYS A 37 2.31 -3.77 -6.34
N ASP A 38 2.66 -4.88 -5.71
CA ASP A 38 1.76 -6.02 -5.55
C ASP A 38 0.56 -5.67 -4.66
N ILE A 39 0.79 -4.94 -3.56
CA ILE A 39 -0.27 -4.42 -2.70
C ILE A 39 -1.19 -3.46 -3.47
N GLU A 40 -0.62 -2.48 -4.19
CA GLU A 40 -1.39 -1.53 -5.01
C GLU A 40 -2.25 -2.25 -6.05
N ARG A 41 -1.70 -3.28 -6.70
CA ARG A 41 -2.44 -4.11 -7.67
C ARG A 41 -3.58 -4.87 -7.01
N ALA A 42 -3.33 -5.53 -5.89
CA ALA A 42 -4.36 -6.27 -5.15
C ALA A 42 -5.49 -5.35 -4.68
N PHE A 43 -5.15 -4.19 -4.11
CA PHE A 43 -6.15 -3.19 -3.73
C PHE A 43 -6.95 -2.65 -4.92
N GLY A 44 -6.32 -2.47 -6.08
CA GLY A 44 -7.03 -2.10 -7.30
C GLY A 44 -8.08 -3.14 -7.71
N VAL A 45 -7.76 -4.43 -7.60
CA VAL A 45 -8.72 -5.52 -7.89
C VAL A 45 -9.84 -5.54 -6.85
N LEU A 46 -9.50 -5.41 -5.56
CA LEU A 46 -10.49 -5.36 -4.49
C LEU A 46 -11.46 -4.18 -4.67
N GLN A 47 -10.97 -3.00 -5.04
CA GLN A 47 -11.80 -1.83 -5.31
C GLN A 47 -12.70 -1.99 -6.54
N ALA A 48 -12.22 -2.69 -7.58
CA ALA A 48 -13.01 -2.98 -8.78
C ALA A 48 -14.13 -3.99 -8.50
N ARG A 49 -13.87 -5.00 -7.64
CA ARG A 49 -14.82 -6.07 -7.32
C ARG A 49 -15.80 -5.69 -6.20
N PHE A 50 -15.36 -4.94 -5.21
CA PHE A 50 -16.13 -4.60 -4.02
C PHE A 50 -16.34 -3.09 -3.90
N ALA A 51 -17.51 -2.61 -4.34
CA ALA A 51 -17.85 -1.18 -4.30
C ALA A 51 -17.81 -0.57 -2.89
N ILE A 52 -17.93 -1.39 -1.83
CA ILE A 52 -17.83 -0.94 -0.44
C ILE A 52 -16.41 -0.47 -0.08
N VAL A 53 -15.36 -0.98 -0.74
CA VAL A 53 -13.94 -0.64 -0.47
C VAL A 53 -13.57 0.73 -1.04
N ARG A 54 -14.31 1.24 -2.05
CA ARG A 54 -14.04 2.53 -2.69
C ARG A 54 -14.68 3.73 -1.97
N GLY A 55 -15.68 3.47 -1.12
CA GLY A 55 -16.52 4.51 -0.52
C GLY A 55 -15.90 5.12 0.74
N PRO A 56 -16.29 6.35 1.11
CA PRO A 56 -15.87 6.95 2.36
C PRO A 56 -16.37 6.13 3.57
N ALA A 57 -15.45 5.83 4.46
CA ALA A 57 -15.69 5.03 5.66
C ALA A 57 -16.30 5.82 6.85
N ARG A 58 -16.71 7.07 6.63
CA ARG A 58 -16.96 8.07 7.71
C ARG A 58 -18.09 7.69 8.67
N PHE A 59 -19.03 6.85 8.25
CA PHE A 59 -20.16 6.39 9.07
C PHE A 59 -19.94 5.02 9.73
N TRP A 60 -18.81 4.36 9.45
CA TRP A 60 -18.53 3.02 9.93
C TRP A 60 -17.56 3.08 11.11
N ASP A 61 -17.81 2.29 12.14
CA ASP A 61 -16.83 2.12 13.20
C ASP A 61 -15.64 1.27 12.70
N LYS A 62 -14.51 1.40 13.40
CA LYS A 62 -13.25 0.73 13.02
C LYS A 62 -13.38 -0.79 12.94
N LYS A 63 -14.13 -1.42 13.85
CA LYS A 63 -14.27 -2.88 13.90
C LYS A 63 -15.08 -3.38 12.71
N THR A 64 -16.12 -2.66 12.33
CA THR A 64 -16.90 -3.01 11.15
C THR A 64 -16.08 -2.85 9.87
N LEU A 65 -15.29 -1.78 9.74
CA LEU A 65 -14.37 -1.61 8.61
C LEU A 65 -13.33 -2.73 8.52
N GLU A 66 -12.77 -3.14 9.65
CA GLU A 66 -11.82 -4.25 9.72
C GLU A 66 -12.46 -5.56 9.23
N ASN A 67 -13.68 -5.85 9.67
CA ASN A 67 -14.42 -7.04 9.24
C ASN A 67 -14.74 -7.01 7.75
N ILE A 68 -15.18 -5.86 7.21
CA ILE A 68 -15.43 -5.69 5.76
C ILE A 68 -14.17 -5.95 4.96
N MET A 69 -13.04 -5.35 5.35
CA MET A 69 -11.76 -5.53 4.66
C MET A 69 -11.29 -6.98 4.70
N LYS A 70 -11.37 -7.65 5.86
CA LYS A 70 -11.03 -9.08 5.98
C LYS A 70 -11.91 -9.95 5.08
N CYS A 71 -13.21 -9.68 5.07
CA CYS A 71 -14.16 -10.40 4.21
C CYS A 71 -13.80 -10.24 2.73
N CYS A 72 -13.53 -9.01 2.27
CA CYS A 72 -13.13 -8.75 0.88
C CYS A 72 -11.83 -9.46 0.49
N VAL A 73 -10.85 -9.54 1.41
CA VAL A 73 -9.58 -10.25 1.17
C VAL A 73 -9.78 -11.76 1.11
N ILE A 74 -10.61 -12.34 1.97
CA ILE A 74 -10.88 -13.80 2.00
C ILE A 74 -11.69 -14.24 0.78
N LEU A 75 -12.65 -13.42 0.33
CA LEU A 75 -13.50 -13.74 -0.83
C LEU A 75 -12.81 -13.47 -2.19
N HIS A 76 -11.68 -12.78 -2.20
CA HIS A 76 -10.98 -12.44 -3.43
C HIS A 76 -10.35 -13.67 -4.07
#